data_AF-A0A1A0UGR2-F1
#
_entry.id   AF-A0A1A0UGR2-F1
#
_cell.length_a   1.000
_cell.length_b   1.000
_cell.length_c   1.000
_cell.angle_alpha   90.00
_cell.angle_beta   90.00
_cell.angle_gamma   90.00
#
_symmetry.space_group_name_H-M   'P 1'
#
loop_
_entity.id
_entity.type
_entity.pdbx_description
1 polymer ?
#
loop_
_entity_poly.entity_id
_entity_poly.type
_entity_poly.pdbx_seq_one_letter_code
_entity_poly.pdbx_strand_id
1 'polypeptide(L)' 'MNRFQILISAAALAAFATASPVARADAPAPGDACKVLHATTQDANNRTMWCNPTMTGTHDLVWQYGGPAPSP' A
#
# COMPACT_ATOMS: atom_id res chain seq x y z
N MET A 1 -34.99 31.65 3.57
CA MET A 1 -34.22 30.53 3.00
C MET A 1 -35.15 29.38 2.69
N ASN A 2 -35.27 28.98 1.42
CA ASN A 2 -36.18 27.91 0.99
C ASN A 2 -35.59 26.54 1.36
N ARG A 3 -36.41 25.64 1.93
CA ARG A 3 -36.02 24.32 2.47
C ARG A 3 -35.30 23.44 1.44
N PHE A 4 -35.57 23.67 0.17
CA PHE A 4 -34.89 23.06 -0.98
C PHE A 4 -33.37 23.33 -1.02
N GLN A 5 -32.92 24.52 -0.61
CA GLN A 5 -31.50 24.86 -0.62
C GLN A 5 -30.70 24.05 0.42
N ILE A 6 -31.33 23.75 1.56
CA ILE A 6 -30.71 22.96 2.64
C ILE A 6 -30.49 21.50 2.20
N LEU A 7 -31.46 20.93 1.47
CA LEU A 7 -31.37 19.56 0.98
C LEU A 7 -30.28 19.39 -0.10
N ILE A 8 -30.10 20.38 -0.97
CA ILE A 8 -29.05 20.37 -2.00
C ILE A 8 -27.65 20.44 -1.37
N SER A 9 -27.47 21.27 -0.34
CA SER A 9 -26.18 21.37 0.37
C SER A 9 -25.80 20.09 1.12
N ALA A 10 -26.78 19.41 1.72
CA ALA A 10 -26.54 18.14 2.42
C ALA A 10 -26.13 17.01 1.46
N ALA A 11 -26.77 16.94 0.28
CA ALA A 11 -26.42 15.96 -0.74
C ALA A 11 -25.02 16.20 -1.34
N ALA A 12 -24.62 17.47 -1.52
CA ALA A 12 -23.30 17.81 -2.02
C ALA A 12 -22.18 17.36 -1.06
N LEU A 13 -22.35 17.53 0.26
CA LEU A 13 -21.34 17.15 1.25
C LEU A 13 -21.14 15.62 1.36
N ALA A 14 -22.19 14.83 1.16
CA ALA A 14 -22.10 13.37 1.19
C ALA A 14 -21.31 12.79 0.00
N ALA A 15 -21.30 13.49 -1.15
CA ALA A 15 -20.61 13.04 -2.36
C ALA A 15 -19.07 13.13 -2.25
N PHE A 16 -18.53 13.98 -1.36
CA PHE A 16 -17.08 14.11 -1.17
C PHE A 16 -16.50 13.07 -0.20
N ALA A 17 -17.32 12.38 0.59
CA ALA A 17 -16.85 11.42 1.59
C ALA A 17 -16.43 10.07 0.99
N THR A 18 -16.85 9.76 -0.25
CA THR A 18 -16.55 8.46 -0.89
C THR A 18 -15.27 8.47 -1.72
N ALA A 19 -14.70 9.65 -1.99
CA ALA A 19 -13.44 9.79 -2.71
C ALA A 19 -12.31 10.02 -1.72
N SER A 20 -11.95 8.99 -0.94
CA SER A 20 -10.64 8.96 -0.32
C SER A 20 -9.64 8.63 -1.43
N PRO A 21 -8.80 9.55 -1.91
CA PRO A 21 -7.74 9.18 -2.82
C PRO A 21 -6.83 8.23 -2.04
N VAL A 22 -6.88 6.94 -2.36
CA VAL A 22 -5.78 6.04 -2.00
C VAL A 22 -4.59 6.63 -2.74
N ALA A 23 -3.74 7.34 -2.01
CA ALA A 23 -2.44 7.76 -2.52
C ALA A 23 -1.74 6.46 -2.92
N ARG A 24 -1.76 6.16 -4.22
CA ARG A 24 -1.01 5.06 -4.81
C ARG A 24 0.44 5.46 -4.65
N ALA A 25 1.06 5.05 -3.55
CA ALA A 25 2.51 5.06 -3.46
C ALA A 25 3.03 4.27 -4.67
N ASP A 26 4.11 4.75 -5.28
CA ASP A 26 4.80 4.01 -6.33
C ASP A 26 5.02 2.57 -5.87
N ALA A 27 4.83 1.62 -6.79
CA ALA A 27 5.07 0.22 -6.47
C ALA A 27 6.54 0.08 -6.02
N PRO A 28 6.80 -0.57 -4.87
CA PRO A 28 8.15 -0.68 -4.35
C PRO A 28 9.07 -1.40 -5.35
N ALA A 29 10.34 -1.02 -5.36
CA ALA A 29 11.38 -1.70 -6.10
C ALA A 29 12.08 -2.76 -5.22
N PRO A 30 12.73 -3.76 -5.82
CA PRO A 30 13.61 -4.67 -5.10
C PRO A 30 14.72 -3.88 -4.39
N GLY A 31 14.96 -4.20 -3.12
CA GLY A 31 15.92 -3.49 -2.27
C GLY A 31 15.33 -2.31 -1.50
N ASP A 32 14.12 -1.85 -1.83
CA ASP A 32 13.45 -0.82 -1.04
C ASP A 32 13.12 -1.36 0.36
N ALA A 33 13.23 -0.47 1.35
CA ALA A 33 12.97 -0.81 2.74
C ALA A 33 11.49 -1.19 2.95
N CYS A 34 11.28 -2.20 3.79
CA CYS A 34 9.97 -2.64 4.22
C CYS A 34 9.97 -2.84 5.74
N LYS A 35 8.78 -2.87 6.36
CA LYS A 35 8.68 -2.81 7.84
C LYS A 35 8.22 -4.12 8.48
N VAL A 36 7.67 -5.05 7.70
CA VAL A 36 6.98 -6.23 8.22
C VAL A 36 7.59 -7.46 7.58
N LEU A 37 8.36 -8.21 8.36
CA LEU A 37 8.97 -9.46 7.93
C LEU A 37 7.91 -10.40 7.32
N HIS A 38 8.24 -10.99 6.18
CA HIS A 38 7.39 -11.88 5.38
C HIS A 38 6.12 -11.24 4.79
N ALA A 39 5.94 -9.91 4.88
CA ALA A 39 4.89 -9.25 4.12
C ALA A 39 5.08 -9.48 2.61
N THR A 40 3.97 -9.49 1.87
CA THR A 40 3.98 -9.60 0.42
C THR A 40 3.49 -8.32 -0.22
N THR A 41 4.02 -8.01 -1.40
CA THR A 41 3.54 -6.92 -2.26
C THR A 41 3.71 -7.29 -3.72
N GLN A 42 3.18 -6.48 -4.63
CA GLN A 42 3.41 -6.58 -6.06
C GLN A 42 4.25 -5.41 -6.57
N ASP A 43 5.21 -5.70 -7.44
CA ASP A 43 5.94 -4.65 -8.18
C ASP A 43 5.07 -4.07 -9.31
N ALA A 44 5.62 -3.10 -10.06
CA ALA A 44 4.93 -2.49 -11.20
C ALA A 44 4.58 -3.46 -12.34
N ASN A 45 5.17 -4.66 -12.36
CA ASN A 45 4.94 -5.72 -13.35
C ASN A 45 4.07 -6.86 -12.79
N ASN A 46 3.38 -6.65 -11.67
CA ASN A 46 2.56 -7.65 -10.96
C ASN A 46 3.36 -8.88 -10.49
N ARG A 47 4.67 -8.74 -10.25
CA ARG A 47 5.50 -9.81 -9.66
C ARG A 47 5.44 -9.70 -8.15
N THR A 48 5.21 -10.85 -7.50
CA THR A 48 5.20 -10.91 -6.03
C THR A 48 6.62 -10.72 -5.48
N MET A 49 6.73 -9.85 -4.49
CA MET A 49 7.93 -9.67 -3.67
C MET A 49 7.59 -9.94 -2.22
N TRP A 50 8.62 -10.33 -1.47
CA TRP A 50 8.54 -10.55 -0.03
C TRP A 50 9.46 -9.60 0.72
N CYS A 51 9.01 -9.15 1.88
CA CYS A 51 9.79 -8.35 2.79
C CYS A 51 10.67 -9.28 3.64
N ASN A 52 11.96 -9.37 3.30
CA ASN A 52 12.89 -10.30 3.92
C ASN A 52 14.17 -9.58 4.38
N PRO A 53 14.91 -10.11 5.37
CA PRO A 53 16.17 -9.54 5.79
C PRO A 53 17.20 -9.57 4.66
N THR A 54 18.07 -8.58 4.60
CA THR A 54 19.27 -8.68 3.77
C THR A 54 20.19 -9.78 4.29
N MET A 55 20.75 -10.57 3.37
CA MET A 55 21.71 -11.62 3.72
C MET A 55 23.06 -11.04 4.19
N THR A 56 23.36 -9.81 3.77
CA THR A 56 24.58 -9.07 4.09
C THR A 56 24.27 -7.68 4.65
N GLY A 57 25.21 -7.08 5.37
CA GLY A 57 25.06 -5.74 5.94
C GLY A 57 24.31 -5.73 7.27
N THR A 58 23.47 -4.73 7.47
CA THR A 58 22.73 -4.45 8.72
C THR A 58 21.55 -5.40 9.00
N HIS A 59 21.31 -6.40 8.12
CA HIS A 59 20.16 -7.30 8.18
C HIS A 59 18.81 -6.55 8.19
N ASP A 60 18.75 -5.43 7.47
CA ASP A 60 17.53 -4.65 7.31
C ASP A 60 16.50 -5.41 6.48
N LEU A 61 15.22 -5.10 6.70
CA LEU A 61 14.13 -5.67 5.92
C LEU A 61 13.97 -4.92 4.60
N VAL A 62 14.06 -5.65 3.49
CA VAL A 62 13.91 -5.11 2.14
C VAL A 62 13.01 -5.99 1.28
N TRP A 63 12.40 -5.39 0.26
CA TRP A 63 11.63 -6.12 -0.75
C TRP A 63 12.55 -6.96 -1.64
N GLN A 64 12.29 -8.25 -1.73
CA GLN A 64 13.13 -9.19 -2.50
C GLN A 64 12.27 -10.18 -3.28
N TYR A 65 12.82 -10.66 -4.40
CA TYR A 65 12.27 -11.79 -5.13
C TYR A 65 12.77 -13.09 -4.51
N GLY A 66 11.88 -14.08 -4.39
CA GLY A 66 12.14 -15.31 -3.65
C GLY A 66 11.63 -15.18 -2.22
N GLY A 67 10.51 -15.86 -1.96
CA GLY A 67 9.89 -15.86 -0.65
C GLY A 67 10.71 -16.63 0.38
N PRO A 68 10.39 -16.47 1.67
CA PRO A 68 11.02 -17.27 2.71
C PRO A 68 10.92 -18.76 2.37
N ALA A 69 12.03 -19.50 2.54
CA ALA A 69 11.98 -20.95 2.45
C ALA A 69 10.98 -21.48 3.48
N PRO A 70 10.15 -22.48 3.15
CA PRO A 70 9.25 -23.08 4.12
C PRO A 70 10.05 -23.59 5.31
N SER A 71 9.53 -23.35 6.52
CA SER A 71 10.08 -23.91 7.75
C SER A 71 10.21 -25.44 7.61
N PRO A 72 11.30 -26.06 8.07
CA PRO A 72 11.44 -27.52 8.07
C PRO A 72 10.38 -28.20 8.94
#